data_AF-A0A3D4ANS1-F1
#
_entry.id   AF-A0A3D4ANS1-F1
#
_cell.length_a   1.000
_cell.length_b   1.000
_cell.length_c   1.000
_cell.angle_alpha   90.00
_cell.angle_beta   90.00
_cell.angle_gamma   90.00
#
_symmetry.space_group_name_H-M   'P 1'
#
loop_
_entity.id
_entity.type
_entity.pdbx_description
1 polymer ?
#
loop_
_entity_poly.entity_id
_entity_poly.type
_entity_poly.pdbx_seq_one_letter_code
_entity_poly.pdbx_strand_id
1 'polypeptide(L)'
;MKQISESEIKRLVKLGDKSFIRVFDCLYLRISSTNRATWNFRFQSRGKRMQMKIGVYGERNSKTLMDVSNAIKTAIDLKNKSLNGDNPKLDLRRKKFYEIETVEDLATLYLLNKKDKIRTVHILERLYFKEVHPFIGHMLLKKIHPFDIYEVIQQVLKSGRKSIANKTLHLCKNIFKLGVKNQIIEMNPAANYSTKEDAGGNSRPRDVVLSLEEIEIMFDVFY
;
A
#
# COMPACT_ATOMS: atom_id res chain seq x y z
N MET A 1 40.97 14.34 -1.75
CA MET A 1 40.43 13.96 -0.42
C MET A 1 40.62 12.47 -0.24
N LYS A 2 41.11 12.02 0.92
CA LYS A 2 41.40 10.60 1.20
C LYS A 2 40.10 9.78 1.23
N GLN A 3 40.01 8.76 0.40
CA GLN A 3 38.92 7.79 0.39
C GLN A 3 39.24 6.74 1.45
N ILE A 4 38.28 6.41 2.32
CA ILE A 4 38.50 5.43 3.39
C ILE A 4 38.48 4.03 2.81
N SER A 5 39.44 3.20 3.20
CA SER A 5 39.54 1.79 2.77
C SER A 5 38.46 0.91 3.43
N GLU A 6 38.07 -0.18 2.77
CA GLU A 6 37.08 -1.11 3.34
C GLU A 6 37.52 -1.74 4.67
N SER A 7 38.82 -2.01 4.81
CA SER A 7 39.44 -2.54 6.03
C SER A 7 39.32 -1.55 7.19
N GLU A 8 39.49 -0.26 6.93
CA GLU A 8 39.31 0.80 7.91
C GLU A 8 37.84 0.98 8.31
N ILE A 9 36.90 0.87 7.35
CA ILE A 9 35.46 0.85 7.63
C ILE A 9 35.11 -0.30 8.57
N LYS A 10 35.59 -1.51 8.29
CA LYS A 10 35.36 -2.69 9.15
C LYS A 10 35.87 -2.44 10.57
N ARG A 11 37.06 -1.87 10.72
CA ARG A 11 37.67 -1.55 12.03
C ARG A 11 36.83 -0.54 12.80
N LEU A 12 36.43 0.56 12.17
CA LEU A 12 35.65 1.63 12.80
C LEU A 12 34.26 1.14 13.25
N VAL A 13 33.60 0.32 12.43
CA VAL A 13 32.30 -0.26 12.77
C VAL A 13 32.41 -1.25 13.93
N LYS A 14 33.52 -2.00 14.02
CA LYS A 14 33.80 -2.90 15.14
C LYS A 14 34.04 -2.15 16.45
N LEU A 15 34.71 -1.00 16.40
CA LEU A 15 34.88 -0.12 17.58
C LEU A 15 33.53 0.40 18.09
N GLY A 16 32.67 0.83 17.17
CA GLY A 16 31.31 1.26 17.49
C GLY A 16 31.18 2.71 17.96
N ASP A 17 32.26 3.49 17.86
CA ASP A 17 32.26 4.91 18.22
C ASP A 17 31.31 5.70 17.33
N LYS A 18 30.42 6.46 17.96
CA LYS A 18 29.41 7.27 17.26
C LYS A 18 30.12 8.28 16.36
N SER A 19 29.99 8.08 15.06
CA SER A 19 30.69 8.89 14.07
C SER A 19 29.88 8.98 12.77
N PHE A 20 30.15 10.03 12.00
CA PHE A 20 29.52 10.29 10.71
C PHE A 20 30.58 10.64 9.68
N ILE A 21 30.96 9.65 8.88
CA ILE A 21 32.21 9.69 8.12
C ILE A 21 31.88 9.65 6.63
N ARG A 22 32.54 10.48 5.81
CA ARG A 22 32.42 10.41 4.36
C ARG A 22 33.23 9.23 3.84
N VAL A 23 32.60 8.34 3.09
CA VAL A 23 33.24 7.13 2.53
C VAL A 23 33.48 7.28 1.03
N PHE A 24 32.49 7.81 0.32
CA PHE A 24 32.56 8.06 -1.12
C PHE A 24 31.88 9.40 -1.44
N ASP A 25 31.86 9.78 -2.71
CA ASP A 25 31.10 10.96 -3.12
C ASP A 25 29.61 10.80 -2.81
N CYS A 26 29.02 11.83 -2.19
CA CYS A 26 27.66 11.82 -1.64
C CYS A 26 27.32 10.67 -0.66
N LEU A 27 28.27 9.80 -0.29
CA LEU A 27 28.05 8.62 0.56
C LEU A 27 28.77 8.76 1.90
N TYR A 28 28.01 8.54 2.96
CA TYR A 28 28.48 8.64 4.33
C TYR A 28 28.11 7.39 5.12
N LEU A 29 28.96 7.01 6.06
CA LEU A 29 28.72 5.95 7.02
C LEU A 29 28.43 6.56 8.39
N ARG A 30 27.25 6.25 8.94
CA ARG A 30 26.90 6.62 10.31
C ARG A 30 27.04 5.40 11.21
N ILE A 31 28.02 5.42 12.10
CA ILE A 31 28.24 4.39 13.11
C ILE A 31 27.38 4.73 14.32
N SER A 32 26.56 3.78 14.78
CA SER A 32 25.61 4.00 15.88
C SER A 32 26.04 3.27 17.15
N SER A 33 26.53 2.04 17.01
CA SER A 33 27.06 1.19 18.07
C SER A 33 27.99 0.15 17.47
N THR A 34 28.62 -0.65 18.32
CA THR A 34 29.44 -1.81 17.95
C THR A 34 28.71 -2.67 16.91
N ASN A 35 29.37 -2.94 15.79
CA ASN A 35 28.86 -3.72 14.65
C ASN A 35 27.58 -3.19 13.98
N ARG A 36 27.17 -1.95 14.26
CA ARG A 36 25.96 -1.35 13.69
C ARG A 36 26.24 0.00 13.05
N ALA A 37 26.18 0.04 11.73
CA ALA A 37 26.31 1.27 10.97
C ALA A 37 25.26 1.38 9.87
N THR A 38 25.01 2.59 9.39
CA THR A 38 24.04 2.87 8.33
C THR A 38 24.67 3.70 7.23
N TRP A 39 24.38 3.32 5.98
CA TRP A 39 24.75 4.09 4.80
C TRP A 39 23.78 5.24 4.62
N ASN A 40 24.32 6.45 4.50
CA ASN A 40 23.58 7.68 4.36
C ASN A 40 24.03 8.40 3.09
N PHE A 41 23.09 8.68 2.19
CA PHE A 41 23.30 9.48 0.99
C PHE A 41 22.98 10.94 1.30
N ARG A 42 23.92 11.84 1.01
CA ARG A 42 23.77 13.30 1.16
C ARG A 42 23.88 13.96 -0.20
N PHE A 43 22.88 14.76 -0.54
CA PHE A 43 22.78 15.46 -1.82
C PHE A 43 22.13 16.82 -1.64
N GLN A 44 22.15 17.63 -2.69
CA GLN A 44 21.49 18.91 -2.74
C GLN A 44 20.45 18.87 -3.86
N SER A 45 19.22 19.28 -3.55
CA SER A 45 18.15 19.40 -4.53
C SER A 45 17.54 20.79 -4.40
N ARG A 46 17.54 21.55 -5.50
CA ARG A 46 17.03 22.93 -5.56
C ARG A 46 17.55 23.83 -4.42
N GLY A 47 18.87 23.85 -4.21
CA GLY A 47 19.48 24.68 -3.15
C GLY A 47 19.41 24.09 -1.72
N LYS A 48 18.55 23.10 -1.47
CA LYS A 48 18.37 22.51 -0.13
C LYS A 48 19.19 21.23 0.04
N ARG A 49 20.01 21.19 1.09
CA ARG A 49 20.75 19.98 1.48
C ARG A 49 19.79 18.94 2.08
N MET A 50 19.90 17.71 1.60
CA MET A 50 19.07 16.58 2.03
C MET A 50 19.93 15.36 2.35
N GLN A 51 19.40 14.53 3.26
CA GLN A 51 19.99 13.26 3.65
C GLN A 51 18.92 12.16 3.67
N MET A 52 19.31 10.96 3.25
CA MET A 52 18.49 9.75 3.34
C MET A 52 19.35 8.51 3.66
N LYS A 53 18.78 7.57 4.44
CA LYS A 53 19.39 6.26 4.68
C LYS A 53 19.16 5.38 3.45
N ILE A 54 20.21 4.72 2.97
CA ILE A 54 20.14 3.82 1.81
C ILE A 54 20.34 2.35 2.18
N GLY A 55 20.99 2.06 3.30
CA GLY A 55 21.25 0.69 3.74
C GLY A 55 21.84 0.59 5.14
N VAL A 56 22.10 -0.64 5.57
CA VAL A 56 22.74 -0.99 6.85
C VAL A 56 24.05 -1.73 6.58
N TYR A 57 25.02 -1.57 7.46
CA TYR A 57 26.31 -2.26 7.43
C TYR A 57 26.58 -2.92 8.80
N GLY A 58 27.04 -4.17 8.78
CA GLY A 58 27.40 -4.95 9.98
C GLY A 58 26.26 -5.77 10.61
N GLU A 59 24.99 -5.37 10.42
CA GLU A 59 23.82 -6.08 10.95
C GLU A 59 23.40 -7.21 9.98
N ARG A 60 23.91 -8.43 10.20
CA ARG A 60 23.74 -9.59 9.29
C ARG A 60 22.28 -9.96 8.99
N ASN A 61 21.35 -9.69 9.91
CA ASN A 61 19.93 -10.04 9.75
C ASN A 61 19.09 -8.92 9.10
N SER A 62 19.70 -7.85 8.61
CA SER A 62 18.96 -6.76 7.98
C SER A 62 18.64 -7.07 6.51
N LYS A 63 17.36 -6.98 6.12
CA LYS A 63 16.92 -7.02 4.71
C LYS A 63 17.57 -5.93 3.83
N THR A 64 18.13 -4.90 4.44
CA THR A 64 18.79 -3.76 3.77
C THR A 64 20.31 -3.75 3.96
N LEU A 65 20.89 -4.92 4.27
CA LEU A 65 22.33 -5.08 4.39
C LEU A 65 22.99 -4.76 3.05
N MET A 66 23.99 -3.87 3.07
CA MET A 66 24.79 -3.51 1.91
C MET A 66 26.25 -3.53 2.28
N ASP A 67 27.07 -4.19 1.48
CA ASP A 67 28.52 -4.04 1.52
C ASP A 67 28.95 -2.67 0.98
N VAL A 68 30.26 -2.38 1.04
CA VAL A 68 30.80 -1.10 0.63
C VAL A 68 30.62 -0.89 -0.88
N SER A 69 30.87 -1.93 -1.69
CA SER A 69 30.75 -1.88 -3.16
C SER A 69 29.31 -1.56 -3.62
N ASN A 70 28.30 -2.26 -3.09
CA ASN A 70 26.90 -1.99 -3.44
C ASN A 70 26.43 -0.63 -2.92
N ALA A 71 26.92 -0.18 -1.75
CA ALA A 71 26.63 1.16 -1.25
C ALA A 71 27.21 2.26 -2.17
N ILE A 72 28.42 2.05 -2.71
CA ILE A 72 29.03 2.96 -3.69
C ILE A 72 28.23 2.97 -5.00
N LYS A 73 27.89 1.80 -5.56
CA LYS A 73 27.06 1.71 -6.78
C LYS A 73 25.73 2.44 -6.61
N THR A 74 25.04 2.18 -5.50
CA THR A 74 23.77 2.85 -5.17
C THR A 74 23.94 4.36 -5.04
N ALA A 75 25.04 4.84 -4.45
CA ALA A 75 25.30 6.28 -4.34
C ALA A 75 25.55 6.94 -5.69
N ILE A 76 26.24 6.27 -6.62
CA ILE A 76 26.45 6.74 -7.99
C ILE A 76 25.10 6.86 -8.72
N ASP A 77 24.26 5.83 -8.66
CA ASP A 77 22.94 5.83 -9.30
C ASP A 77 22.04 6.95 -8.76
N LEU A 78 22.02 7.12 -7.43
CA LEU A 78 21.24 8.18 -6.78
C LEU A 78 21.78 9.58 -7.12
N LYS A 79 23.10 9.72 -7.25
CA LYS A 79 23.72 10.97 -7.69
C LYS A 79 23.31 11.31 -9.12
N ASN A 80 23.36 10.36 -10.05
CA ASN A 80 22.95 10.56 -11.43
C ASN A 80 21.48 11.02 -11.52
N LYS A 81 20.58 10.39 -10.76
CA LYS A 81 19.17 10.82 -10.64
C LYS A 81 19.06 12.25 -10.10
N SER A 82 19.80 12.57 -9.04
CA SER A 82 19.80 13.92 -8.47
C SER A 82 20.33 14.98 -9.45
N LEU A 83 21.30 14.64 -10.29
CA LEU A 83 21.83 15.54 -11.33
C LEU A 83 20.82 15.78 -12.46
N ASN A 84 20.00 14.78 -12.78
CA ASN A 84 18.90 14.89 -13.74
C ASN A 84 17.70 15.70 -13.21
N GLY A 85 17.81 16.26 -11.99
CA GLY A 85 16.77 17.09 -11.37
C GLY A 85 15.78 16.33 -10.49
N ASP A 86 15.92 15.00 -10.39
CA ASP A 86 15.08 14.20 -9.50
C ASP A 86 15.43 14.44 -8.03
N ASN A 87 14.50 14.08 -7.14
CA ASN A 87 14.75 14.07 -5.72
C ASN A 87 14.62 12.63 -5.21
N PRO A 88 15.74 11.90 -5.09
CA PRO A 88 15.70 10.49 -4.72
C PRO A 88 15.01 10.20 -3.38
N LYS A 89 14.98 11.18 -2.47
CA LYS A 89 14.26 11.07 -1.20
C LYS A 89 12.74 11.15 -1.39
N LEU A 90 12.27 11.99 -2.31
CA LEU A 90 10.86 12.02 -2.70
C LEU A 90 10.48 10.75 -3.45
N ASP A 91 11.36 10.24 -4.32
CA ASP A 91 11.09 9.02 -5.09
C ASP A 91 11.02 7.79 -4.19
N LEU A 92 11.93 7.65 -3.22
CA LEU A 92 11.83 6.60 -2.19
C LEU A 92 10.53 6.67 -1.41
N ARG A 93 10.07 7.88 -1.06
CA ARG A 93 8.78 8.05 -0.38
C ARG A 93 7.63 7.60 -1.29
N ARG A 94 7.74 7.84 -2.60
CA ARG A 94 6.76 7.42 -3.60
C ARG A 94 6.84 5.94 -3.94
N LYS A 95 7.98 5.26 -3.73
CA LYS A 95 8.12 3.82 -4.01
C LYS A 95 7.12 2.93 -3.30
N LYS A 96 6.65 3.33 -2.11
CA LYS A 96 5.56 2.63 -1.42
C LYS A 96 4.27 2.52 -2.25
N PHE A 97 4.04 3.42 -3.20
CA PHE A 97 2.91 3.36 -4.11
C PHE A 97 3.16 2.47 -5.33
N TYR A 98 4.42 2.26 -5.74
CA TYR A 98 4.76 1.34 -6.84
C TYR A 98 4.61 -0.14 -6.45
N GLU A 99 4.48 -0.46 -5.15
CA GLU A 99 4.19 -1.81 -4.68
C GLU A 99 2.72 -2.20 -4.89
N ILE A 100 1.86 -1.28 -5.34
CA ILE A 100 0.43 -1.53 -5.59
C ILE A 100 0.26 -1.86 -7.07
N GLU A 101 0.24 -3.15 -7.38
CA GLU A 101 0.15 -3.63 -8.77
C GLU A 101 -1.20 -4.29 -9.08
N THR A 102 -1.83 -4.90 -8.07
CA THR A 102 -3.08 -5.68 -8.21
C THR A 102 -4.30 -4.98 -7.60
N VAL A 103 -5.49 -5.47 -7.95
CA VAL A 103 -6.75 -5.03 -7.30
C VAL A 103 -6.71 -5.32 -5.81
N GLU A 104 -6.13 -6.45 -5.38
CA GLU A 104 -5.97 -6.81 -3.98
C GLU A 104 -5.06 -5.84 -3.21
N ASP A 105 -3.95 -5.41 -3.80
CA ASP A 105 -3.08 -4.41 -3.17
C ASP A 105 -3.84 -3.11 -2.91
N LEU A 106 -4.60 -2.65 -3.92
CA LEU A 106 -5.40 -1.43 -3.83
C LEU A 106 -6.56 -1.57 -2.83
N ALA A 107 -7.24 -2.72 -2.83
CA ALA A 107 -8.32 -3.02 -1.89
C ALA A 107 -7.79 -3.09 -0.46
N THR A 108 -6.64 -3.72 -0.23
CA THR A 108 -5.98 -3.81 1.07
C THR A 108 -5.63 -2.42 1.58
N LEU A 109 -5.02 -1.58 0.74
CA LEU A 109 -4.76 -0.18 1.10
C LEU A 109 -6.04 0.57 1.47
N TYR A 110 -7.13 0.37 0.70
CA TYR A 110 -8.42 0.99 0.98
C TYR A 110 -9.01 0.55 2.33
N LEU A 111 -8.98 -0.75 2.62
CA LEU A 111 -9.52 -1.33 3.85
C LEU A 111 -8.70 -0.90 5.07
N LEU A 112 -7.36 -0.88 4.98
CA LEU A 112 -6.48 -0.34 6.02
C LEU A 112 -6.81 1.12 6.34
N ASN A 113 -6.95 1.97 5.31
CA ASN A 113 -7.32 3.37 5.48
C ASN A 113 -8.71 3.57 6.12
N LYS A 114 -9.61 2.59 5.98
CA LYS A 114 -10.93 2.61 6.61
C LYS A 114 -10.88 2.12 8.05
N LYS A 115 -9.96 1.22 8.39
CA LYS A 115 -9.86 0.59 9.72
C LYS A 115 -9.66 1.62 10.82
N ASP A 116 -8.88 2.66 10.53
CA ASP A 116 -8.64 3.78 11.44
C ASP A 116 -9.86 4.69 11.64
N LYS A 117 -10.90 4.57 10.79
CA LYS A 117 -12.03 5.50 10.74
C LYS A 117 -13.35 4.88 11.16
N ILE A 118 -13.55 3.58 10.94
CA ILE A 118 -14.81 2.91 11.25
C ILE A 118 -14.53 1.58 11.96
N ARG A 119 -15.33 1.26 12.98
CA ARG A 119 -15.20 -0.01 13.73
C ARG A 119 -15.66 -1.22 12.92
N THR A 120 -16.53 -0.99 11.94
CA THR A 120 -17.23 -2.05 11.18
C THR A 120 -16.54 -2.41 9.86
N VAL A 121 -15.23 -2.18 9.72
CA VAL A 121 -14.47 -2.51 8.49
C VAL A 121 -14.54 -3.99 8.12
N HIS A 122 -14.61 -4.89 9.10
CA HIS A 122 -14.71 -6.32 8.86
C HIS A 122 -15.90 -6.71 7.95
N ILE A 123 -16.97 -5.90 7.91
CA ILE A 123 -18.09 -6.11 6.97
C ILE A 123 -17.63 -5.84 5.53
N LEU A 124 -16.84 -4.80 5.30
CA LEU A 124 -16.28 -4.47 4.00
C LEU A 124 -15.22 -5.49 3.57
N GLU A 125 -14.37 -5.94 4.49
CA GLU A 125 -13.40 -7.02 4.25
C GLU A 125 -14.12 -8.29 3.82
N ARG A 126 -15.13 -8.72 4.58
CA ARG A 126 -15.93 -9.91 4.23
C ARG A 126 -16.61 -9.76 2.87
N LEU A 127 -17.16 -8.59 2.58
CA LEU A 127 -17.79 -8.30 1.30
C LEU A 127 -16.77 -8.37 0.14
N TYR A 128 -15.59 -7.79 0.32
CA TYR A 128 -14.50 -7.82 -0.65
C TYR A 128 -14.05 -9.26 -0.94
N PHE A 129 -13.66 -10.00 0.11
CA PHE A 129 -13.12 -11.36 -0.05
C PHE A 129 -14.14 -12.35 -0.60
N LYS A 130 -15.43 -12.14 -0.31
CA LYS A 130 -16.48 -13.04 -0.79
C LYS A 130 -16.93 -12.72 -2.21
N GLU A 131 -17.16 -11.45 -2.52
CA GLU A 131 -17.85 -11.08 -3.77
C GLU A 131 -16.91 -10.50 -4.84
N VAL A 132 -15.73 -9.97 -4.49
CA VAL A 132 -14.86 -9.24 -5.44
C VAL A 132 -13.54 -9.98 -5.68
N HIS A 133 -12.84 -10.33 -4.59
CA HIS A 133 -11.51 -10.95 -4.64
C HIS A 133 -11.43 -12.20 -5.54
N PRO A 134 -12.38 -13.16 -5.49
CA PRO A 134 -12.28 -14.39 -6.26
C PRO A 134 -12.24 -14.17 -7.78
N PHE A 135 -12.76 -13.05 -8.26
CA PHE A 135 -12.88 -12.75 -9.69
C PHE A 135 -11.76 -11.85 -10.17
N ILE A 136 -11.53 -10.73 -9.47
CA ILE A 136 -10.65 -9.68 -9.97
C ILE A 136 -9.49 -9.34 -9.02
N GLY A 137 -9.45 -9.91 -7.81
CA GLY A 137 -8.47 -9.55 -6.78
C GLY A 137 -7.02 -9.69 -7.24
N HIS A 138 -6.73 -10.78 -7.96
CA HIS A 138 -5.41 -11.10 -8.49
C HIS A 138 -5.05 -10.35 -9.79
N MET A 139 -5.99 -9.65 -10.41
CA MET A 139 -5.74 -8.96 -11.68
C MET A 139 -4.87 -7.72 -11.45
N LEU A 140 -3.98 -7.47 -12.42
CA LEU A 140 -3.19 -6.24 -12.45
C LEU A 140 -4.09 -5.03 -12.70
N LEU A 141 -3.89 -3.95 -11.96
CA LEU A 141 -4.67 -2.71 -12.10
C LEU A 141 -4.62 -2.12 -13.50
N LYS A 142 -3.52 -2.31 -14.23
CA LYS A 142 -3.37 -1.87 -15.62
C LYS A 142 -4.15 -2.70 -16.65
N LYS A 143 -4.69 -3.85 -16.23
CA LYS A 143 -5.43 -4.79 -17.08
C LYS A 143 -6.91 -4.87 -16.74
N ILE A 144 -7.34 -4.27 -15.63
CA ILE A 144 -8.74 -4.26 -15.24
C ILE A 144 -9.56 -3.47 -16.28
N HIS A 145 -10.63 -4.06 -16.75
CA HIS A 145 -11.58 -3.48 -17.68
C HIS A 145 -12.90 -3.19 -16.94
N PRO A 146 -13.67 -2.16 -17.33
CA PRO A 146 -15.01 -1.93 -16.77
C PRO A 146 -15.91 -3.16 -16.85
N PHE A 147 -15.75 -4.01 -17.87
CA PHE A 147 -16.54 -5.22 -18.03
C PHE A 147 -16.29 -6.26 -16.93
N ASP A 148 -15.07 -6.33 -16.37
CA ASP A 148 -14.77 -7.22 -15.24
C ASP A 148 -15.61 -6.83 -14.00
N ILE A 149 -15.83 -5.52 -13.81
CA ILE A 149 -16.70 -5.02 -12.74
C ILE A 149 -18.15 -5.43 -13.01
N TYR A 150 -18.61 -5.32 -14.25
CA TYR A 150 -19.95 -5.74 -14.63
C TYR A 150 -20.17 -7.22 -14.31
N GLU A 151 -19.24 -8.10 -14.71
CA GLU A 151 -19.34 -9.55 -14.44
C GLU A 151 -19.43 -9.86 -12.94
N VAL A 152 -18.59 -9.21 -12.12
CA VAL A 152 -18.65 -9.33 -10.67
C VAL A 152 -20.05 -8.99 -10.14
N ILE A 153 -20.62 -7.86 -10.57
CA ILE A 153 -21.96 -7.45 -10.10
C ILE A 153 -23.04 -8.41 -10.59
N GLN A 154 -22.99 -8.84 -11.85
CA GLN A 154 -23.95 -9.78 -12.42
C GLN A 154 -23.95 -11.12 -11.69
N GLN A 155 -22.80 -11.61 -11.24
CA GLN A 155 -22.74 -12.84 -10.48
C GLN A 155 -23.40 -12.72 -9.10
N VAL A 156 -23.20 -11.60 -8.41
CA VAL A 156 -23.90 -11.34 -7.15
C VAL A 156 -25.41 -11.24 -7.40
N LEU A 157 -25.84 -10.62 -8.50
CA LEU A 157 -27.26 -10.54 -8.87
C LEU A 157 -27.88 -11.91 -9.17
N LYS A 158 -27.18 -12.79 -9.89
CA LYS A 158 -27.63 -14.17 -10.19
C LYS A 158 -27.93 -14.98 -8.93
N SER A 159 -27.29 -14.66 -7.81
CA SER A 159 -27.59 -15.28 -6.51
C SER A 159 -28.83 -14.71 -5.80
N GLY A 160 -29.57 -13.79 -6.42
CA GLY A 160 -30.78 -13.17 -5.87
C GLY A 160 -30.54 -12.07 -4.82
N ARG A 161 -29.29 -11.80 -4.46
CA ARG A 161 -28.91 -10.89 -3.35
C ARG A 161 -28.75 -9.43 -3.80
N LYS A 162 -29.84 -8.80 -4.22
CA LYS A 162 -29.87 -7.40 -4.73
C LYS A 162 -29.16 -6.38 -3.84
N SER A 163 -29.43 -6.40 -2.53
CA SER A 163 -28.77 -5.48 -1.57
C SER A 163 -27.25 -5.69 -1.51
N ILE A 164 -26.79 -6.94 -1.63
CA ILE A 164 -25.36 -7.25 -1.67
C ILE A 164 -24.75 -6.74 -2.97
N ALA A 165 -25.40 -6.94 -4.12
CA ALA A 165 -24.92 -6.41 -5.41
C ALA A 165 -24.71 -4.88 -5.36
N ASN A 166 -25.65 -4.14 -4.77
CA ASN A 166 -25.50 -2.70 -4.55
C ASN A 166 -24.27 -2.38 -3.68
N LYS A 167 -24.10 -3.07 -2.55
CA LYS A 167 -22.96 -2.87 -1.65
C LYS A 167 -21.63 -3.21 -2.34
N THR A 168 -21.60 -4.28 -3.14
CA THR A 168 -20.43 -4.69 -3.93
C THR A 168 -20.05 -3.59 -4.92
N LEU A 169 -21.00 -3.05 -5.69
CA LEU A 169 -20.73 -1.95 -6.62
C LEU A 169 -20.19 -0.72 -5.89
N HIS A 170 -20.80 -0.35 -4.76
CA HIS A 170 -20.31 0.76 -3.94
C HIS A 170 -18.89 0.53 -3.42
N LEU A 171 -18.57 -0.69 -3.01
CA LEU A 171 -17.23 -1.04 -2.54
C LEU A 171 -16.20 -0.92 -3.67
N CYS A 172 -16.47 -1.52 -4.84
CA CYS A 172 -15.62 -1.40 -6.04
C CYS A 172 -15.38 0.06 -6.40
N LYS A 173 -16.45 0.87 -6.49
CA LYS A 173 -16.34 2.31 -6.78
C LYS A 173 -15.40 3.02 -5.82
N ASN A 174 -15.48 2.72 -4.53
CA ASN A 174 -14.66 3.39 -3.52
C ASN A 174 -13.19 2.93 -3.53
N ILE A 175 -12.94 1.63 -3.74
CA ILE A 175 -11.57 1.08 -3.89
C ILE A 175 -10.88 1.75 -5.08
N PHE A 176 -11.49 1.73 -6.26
CA PHE A 176 -10.90 2.32 -7.45
C PHE A 176 -10.85 3.85 -7.40
N LYS A 177 -11.79 4.51 -6.72
CA LYS A 177 -11.71 5.96 -6.44
C LYS A 177 -10.46 6.31 -5.64
N LEU A 178 -10.03 5.45 -4.71
CA LEU A 178 -8.76 5.64 -4.01
C LEU A 178 -7.56 5.52 -4.97
N GLY A 179 -7.61 4.57 -5.90
CA GLY A 179 -6.59 4.41 -6.94
C GLY A 179 -6.42 5.67 -7.77
N VAL A 180 -7.52 6.22 -8.30
CA VAL A 180 -7.54 7.48 -9.06
C VAL A 180 -7.02 8.64 -8.22
N LYS A 181 -7.50 8.77 -6.98
CA LYS A 181 -7.09 9.86 -6.08
C LYS A 181 -5.58 9.89 -5.83
N ASN A 182 -4.93 8.74 -5.82
CA ASN A 182 -3.48 8.61 -5.63
C ASN A 182 -2.70 8.44 -6.95
N GLN A 183 -3.35 8.63 -8.11
CA GLN A 183 -2.75 8.47 -9.44
C GLN A 183 -2.12 7.08 -9.68
N ILE A 184 -2.68 6.03 -9.07
CA ILE A 184 -2.26 4.64 -9.30
C ILE A 184 -2.90 4.12 -10.60
N ILE A 185 -4.15 4.53 -10.85
CA ILE A 185 -4.88 4.27 -12.09
C ILE A 185 -5.44 5.60 -12.60
N GLU A 186 -5.61 5.71 -13.92
CA GLU A 186 -6.09 6.94 -14.55
C GLU A 186 -7.61 7.11 -14.39
N MET A 187 -8.34 6.02 -14.54
CA MET A 187 -9.80 5.98 -14.52
C MET A 187 -10.30 4.94 -13.54
N ASN A 188 -11.45 5.20 -12.92
CA ASN A 188 -12.15 4.22 -12.11
C ASN A 188 -13.01 3.32 -13.02
N PRO A 189 -12.69 2.02 -13.18
CA PRO A 189 -13.44 1.12 -14.06
C PRO A 189 -14.89 0.89 -13.61
N ALA A 190 -15.22 1.18 -12.35
CA ALA A 190 -16.57 1.04 -11.82
C ALA A 190 -17.39 2.35 -11.92
N ALA A 191 -16.83 3.46 -12.41
CA ALA A 191 -17.43 4.79 -12.29
C ALA A 191 -18.81 4.90 -12.95
N ASN A 192 -18.94 4.37 -14.16
CA ASN A 192 -20.11 4.57 -15.02
C ASN A 192 -21.30 3.69 -14.64
N TYR A 193 -21.10 2.63 -13.85
CA TYR A 193 -22.20 1.76 -13.43
C TYR A 193 -23.03 2.41 -12.33
N SER A 194 -24.34 2.30 -12.41
CA SER A 194 -25.26 2.80 -11.39
C SER A 194 -25.89 1.64 -10.62
N THR A 195 -26.27 1.88 -9.36
CA THR A 195 -27.02 0.87 -8.60
C THR A 195 -28.40 0.61 -9.18
N LYS A 196 -28.99 1.62 -9.83
CA LYS A 196 -30.34 1.57 -10.40
C LYS A 196 -30.41 0.64 -11.62
N GLU A 197 -29.43 0.74 -12.51
CA GLU A 197 -29.45 0.06 -13.81
C GLU A 197 -28.61 -1.22 -13.80
N ASP A 198 -27.46 -1.21 -13.13
CA ASP A 198 -26.46 -2.28 -13.28
C ASP A 198 -26.37 -3.23 -12.08
N ALA A 199 -27.04 -2.91 -10.98
CA ALA A 199 -26.98 -3.70 -9.75
C ALA A 199 -28.39 -4.07 -9.24
N GLY A 200 -28.59 -4.01 -7.92
CA GLY A 200 -29.80 -4.47 -7.25
C GLY A 200 -30.98 -3.49 -7.32
N GLY A 201 -30.79 -2.30 -7.87
CA GLY A 201 -31.80 -1.26 -7.93
C GLY A 201 -32.15 -0.68 -6.56
N ASN A 202 -33.29 0.00 -6.49
CA ASN A 202 -33.85 0.46 -5.22
C ASN A 202 -34.29 -0.74 -4.38
N SER A 203 -33.58 -1.02 -3.30
CA SER A 203 -34.02 -2.02 -2.33
C SER A 203 -35.23 -1.44 -1.59
N ARG A 204 -36.40 -2.09 -1.69
CA ARG A 204 -37.50 -1.80 -0.78
C ARG A 204 -37.07 -2.22 0.64
N PRO A 205 -37.27 -1.39 1.68
CA PRO A 205 -37.13 -1.86 3.05
C PRO A 205 -38.07 -3.04 3.24
N ARG A 206 -37.59 -4.09 3.90
CA ARG A 206 -38.49 -5.12 4.43
C ARG A 206 -38.87 -4.67 5.83
N ASP A 207 -40.08 -4.17 5.98
CA ASP A 207 -40.65 -3.89 7.29
C ASP A 207 -41.18 -5.22 7.82
N VAL A 208 -40.32 -5.97 8.52
CA VAL A 208 -40.73 -7.13 9.30
C VAL A 208 -40.86 -6.64 10.74
N VAL A 209 -42.11 -6.46 11.17
CA VAL A 209 -42.45 -6.16 12.57
C VAL A 209 -43.07 -7.43 13.13
N LEU A 210 -42.63 -7.85 14.32
CA LEU A 210 -43.26 -8.98 14.99
C LEU A 210 -44.67 -8.58 15.40
N SER A 211 -45.64 -9.44 15.10
CA SER A 211 -46.97 -9.40 15.70
C SER A 211 -46.92 -9.74 17.19
N LEU A 212 -47.97 -9.39 17.92
CA LEU A 212 -48.09 -9.75 19.34
C LEU A 212 -48.03 -11.27 19.53
N GLU A 213 -48.67 -12.03 18.65
CA GLU A 213 -48.67 -13.50 18.65
C GLU A 213 -47.26 -14.06 18.44
N GLU A 214 -46.47 -13.49 17.52
CA GLU A 214 -45.06 -13.89 17.32
C GLU A 214 -44.17 -13.51 18.51
N ILE A 215 -44.51 -12.42 19.23
CA ILE A 215 -43.82 -12.02 20.46
C ILE A 215 -44.14 -13.01 21.59
N GLU A 216 -45.39 -13.45 21.73
CA GLU A 216 -45.77 -14.49 22.71
C GLU A 216 -45.04 -15.80 22.44
N ILE A 217 -45.03 -16.27 21.18
CA ILE A 217 -44.27 -17.46 20.77
C ILE A 217 -42.77 -17.30 21.08
N MET A 218 -42.20 -16.11 20.87
CA MET A 218 -40.81 -15.83 21.23
C MET A 218 -40.58 -16.06 22.73
N PHE A 219 -41.43 -15.52 23.60
CA PHE A 219 -41.27 -15.67 25.04
C PHE A 219 -41.39 -17.13 25.50
N ASP A 220 -42.28 -17.93 24.90
CA ASP A 220 -42.42 -19.36 25.22
C ASP A 220 -41.23 -20.22 24.80
N VAL A 221 -40.46 -19.79 23.78
CA VAL A 221 -39.29 -20.54 23.29
C VAL A 221 -38.00 -20.14 24.01
N PHE A 222 -37.89 -18.88 24.45
CA PHE A 222 -36.66 -18.35 25.07
C PHE A 222 -36.67 -18.36 26.61
N TYR A 223 -37.77 -18.77 27.25
CA TYR A 223 -37.90 -18.96 28.70
C TYR A 223 -37.86 -20.45 29.08
#